data_AF-A0A150TN32-F1
#
_entry.id   AF-A0A150TN32-F1
#
_cell.length_a   1.000
_cell.length_b   1.000
_cell.length_c   1.000
_cell.angle_alpha   90.00
_cell.angle_beta   90.00
_cell.angle_gamma   90.00
#
_symmetry.space_group_name_H-M   'P 1'
#
loop_
_entity.id
_entity.type
_entity.pdbx_description
1 polymer ?
#
loop_
_entity_poly.entity_id
_entity_poly.type
_entity_poly.pdbx_seq_one_letter_code
_entity_poly.pdbx_strand_id
1 'polypeptide(L)'
;MTFSADFVKLRSLGLWSFLLVAAPLASSGCIIVDEDGHHGGHQHDDGDGWEDDDDNNEPPPPADEPRLVAIDTDAALSSEPGEGVGIFVEYAAGGTWRIWTTCDTNSSKVVCSFDLYASVDTSSELFDIVGTDLEKSDATRLADDGIAYLHAETGSDIDAMTFTTTEGAIVRLEAYLDGVQEPRYVYWFGDGVLHEGAPTNPIDFEPTSP
;
A
#
# COMPACT_ATOMS: atom_id res chain seq x y z
N MET A 1 31.86 -14.62 -42.36
CA MET A 1 32.99 -14.59 -41.42
C MET A 1 32.64 -13.63 -40.30
N THR A 2 32.22 -14.15 -39.16
CA THR A 2 32.39 -13.58 -37.81
C THR A 2 31.86 -14.62 -36.82
N PHE A 3 32.59 -14.77 -35.73
CA PHE A 3 32.58 -15.89 -34.80
C PHE A 3 31.69 -15.65 -33.57
N SER A 4 31.39 -16.76 -32.87
CA SER A 4 31.34 -16.90 -31.40
C SER A 4 30.15 -16.27 -30.63
N ALA A 5 29.63 -16.89 -29.56
CA ALA A 5 29.92 -18.17 -28.92
C ALA A 5 28.69 -18.60 -28.09
N ASP A 6 28.33 -19.87 -28.17
CA ASP A 6 27.40 -20.52 -27.25
C ASP A 6 28.05 -20.64 -25.86
N PHE A 7 27.50 -19.96 -24.87
CA PHE A 7 27.83 -20.19 -23.46
C PHE A 7 26.84 -21.19 -22.86
N VAL A 8 27.20 -22.47 -22.92
CA VAL A 8 26.59 -23.52 -22.09
C VAL A 8 27.18 -23.41 -20.69
N LYS A 9 26.43 -22.88 -19.72
CA LYS A 9 26.85 -22.87 -18.31
C LYS A 9 26.37 -24.16 -17.64
N LEU A 10 27.35 -24.96 -17.20
CA LEU A 10 27.17 -26.25 -16.56
C LEU A 10 26.34 -26.15 -15.28
N ARG A 11 25.43 -27.12 -15.13
CA ARG A 11 24.72 -27.45 -13.90
C ARG A 11 25.71 -27.90 -12.82
N SER A 12 25.66 -27.29 -11.64
CA SER A 12 26.26 -27.81 -10.42
C SER A 12 25.13 -28.06 -9.40
N LEU A 13 24.81 -29.33 -9.17
CA LEU A 13 23.85 -29.78 -8.17
C LEU A 13 24.60 -29.97 -6.85
N GLY A 14 24.45 -29.01 -5.94
CA GLY A 14 24.87 -29.15 -4.54
C GLY A 14 23.74 -29.69 -3.69
N LEU A 15 23.76 -31.00 -3.40
CA LEU A 15 22.94 -31.66 -2.38
C LEU A 15 23.41 -31.25 -0.98
N TRP A 16 22.64 -30.45 -0.23
CA TRP A 16 22.85 -30.31 1.22
C TRP A 16 21.54 -30.56 1.97
N SER A 17 21.63 -31.53 2.88
CA SER A 17 20.54 -32.11 3.66
C SER A 17 20.15 -31.26 4.87
N PHE A 18 18.86 -31.39 5.20
CA PHE A 18 18.15 -31.00 6.40
C PHE A 18 18.93 -31.06 7.72
N LEU A 19 18.67 -30.09 8.61
CA LEU A 19 18.59 -30.31 10.06
C LEU A 19 17.52 -29.39 10.67
N LEU A 20 16.45 -30.02 11.15
CA LEU A 20 15.41 -29.50 12.03
C LEU A 20 15.98 -29.21 13.43
N VAL A 21 15.68 -28.06 14.03
CA VAL A 21 15.60 -27.91 15.49
C VAL A 21 14.43 -26.99 15.85
N ALA A 22 13.72 -27.40 16.90
CA ALA A 22 12.39 -26.97 17.32
C ALA A 22 12.33 -25.66 18.12
N ALA A 23 11.12 -25.09 18.15
CA ALA A 23 10.67 -23.97 18.99
C ALA A 23 10.77 -24.25 20.49
N PRO A 24 10.66 -23.19 21.33
CA PRO A 24 9.41 -23.08 22.07
C PRO A 24 8.82 -21.67 22.22
N LEU A 25 7.51 -21.71 22.39
CA LEU A 25 6.52 -20.71 22.78
C LEU A 25 6.99 -19.76 23.90
N ALA A 26 6.74 -18.47 23.74
CA ALA A 26 6.63 -17.52 24.85
C ALA A 26 5.32 -16.75 24.71
N SER A 27 4.62 -16.69 25.83
CA SER A 27 3.21 -16.45 26.03
C SER A 27 2.79 -14.98 25.92
N SER A 28 1.60 -14.82 25.36
CA SER A 28 0.64 -13.71 25.55
C SER A 28 0.66 -13.09 26.95
N GLY A 29 0.96 -11.80 27.02
CA GLY A 29 0.65 -10.95 28.17
C GLY A 29 -0.65 -10.21 27.91
N CYS A 30 -1.76 -10.66 28.50
CA CYS A 30 -2.97 -9.86 28.64
C CYS A 30 -2.83 -9.04 29.93
N ILE A 31 -3.02 -7.72 29.85
CA ILE A 31 -3.24 -6.86 31.00
C ILE A 31 -4.71 -7.00 31.43
N ILE A 32 -4.93 -7.43 32.67
CA ILE A 32 -6.23 -7.34 33.35
C ILE A 32 -6.21 -6.02 34.11
N VAL A 33 -7.12 -5.10 33.78
CA VAL A 33 -7.44 -3.94 34.61
C VAL A 33 -8.57 -4.40 35.53
N ASP A 34 -8.27 -4.65 36.80
CA ASP A 34 -9.29 -4.83 37.83
C ASP A 34 -9.87 -3.45 38.15
N GLU A 35 -11.19 -3.34 38.06
CA GLU A 35 -11.97 -2.14 38.36
C GLU A 35 -12.78 -2.42 39.63
N ASP A 36 -12.12 -2.28 40.78
CA ASP A 36 -12.71 -2.48 42.10
C ASP A 36 -13.50 -1.24 42.53
N GLY A 37 -14.76 -1.20 42.10
CA GLY A 37 -15.79 -0.31 42.64
C GLY A 37 -16.07 -0.59 44.11
N HIS A 38 -15.51 0.25 44.99
CA HIS A 38 -15.88 0.32 46.41
C HIS A 38 -16.73 1.55 46.70
N HIS A 39 -18.01 1.27 46.99
CA HIS A 39 -18.93 2.21 47.63
C HIS A 39 -18.48 2.53 49.06
N GLY A 40 -18.37 3.81 49.39
CA GLY A 40 -18.19 4.28 50.77
C GLY A 40 -18.20 5.81 50.82
N GLY A 41 -19.37 6.39 51.06
CA GLY A 41 -19.54 7.84 51.12
C GLY A 41 -19.00 8.45 52.41
N HIS A 42 -18.72 9.76 52.38
CA HIS A 42 -18.99 10.69 53.47
C HIS A 42 -19.15 12.11 52.91
N GLN A 43 -20.17 12.77 53.44
CA GLN A 43 -20.70 14.08 53.11
C GLN A 43 -20.03 15.16 53.95
N HIS A 44 -19.64 16.30 53.36
CA HIS A 44 -19.58 17.61 54.00
C HIS A 44 -19.69 18.74 52.94
N ASP A 45 -20.70 19.61 53.13
CA ASP A 45 -20.96 20.86 52.41
C ASP A 45 -19.93 21.95 52.75
N ASP A 46 -19.63 22.85 51.78
CA ASP A 46 -19.80 24.32 51.86
C ASP A 46 -18.84 25.08 50.90
N GLY A 47 -19.42 25.80 49.91
CA GLY A 47 -18.82 26.90 49.13
C GLY A 47 -17.70 26.53 48.15
N ASP A 48 -17.44 27.19 47.03
CA ASP A 48 -18.03 28.28 46.29
C ASP A 48 -17.16 28.44 45.01
N GLY A 49 -17.81 28.47 43.85
CA GLY A 49 -17.27 29.13 42.66
C GLY A 49 -16.46 28.28 41.67
N TRP A 50 -16.94 28.30 40.42
CA TRP A 50 -16.19 28.33 39.14
C TRP A 50 -15.01 27.34 39.05
N GLU A 51 -15.10 26.29 38.26
CA GLU A 51 -15.09 26.40 36.79
C GLU A 51 -15.99 25.33 36.19
N ASP A 52 -16.85 25.76 35.26
CA ASP A 52 -17.37 24.88 34.23
C ASP A 52 -16.14 24.34 33.48
N ASP A 53 -15.67 23.16 33.86
CA ASP A 53 -14.84 22.33 33.01
C ASP A 53 -15.72 21.99 31.80
N ASP A 54 -15.74 22.92 30.84
CA ASP A 54 -15.95 22.63 29.43
C ASP A 54 -14.89 21.58 29.09
N ASP A 55 -15.25 20.32 29.36
CA ASP A 55 -14.73 19.14 28.69
C ASP A 55 -14.95 19.38 27.20
N ASN A 56 -14.07 20.18 26.59
CA ASN A 56 -13.68 20.11 25.19
C ASN A 56 -12.95 18.79 24.98
N ASN A 57 -13.63 17.71 25.36
CA ASN A 57 -13.40 16.37 24.90
C ASN A 57 -13.98 16.33 23.48
N GLU A 58 -13.44 17.20 22.61
CA GLU A 58 -13.60 17.03 21.18
C GLU A 58 -13.04 15.62 20.91
N PRO A 59 -13.86 14.71 20.37
CA PRO A 59 -13.38 13.37 20.05
C PRO A 59 -12.09 13.53 19.23
N PRO A 60 -11.05 12.72 19.46
CA PRO A 60 -9.92 12.69 18.55
C PRO A 60 -10.47 12.58 17.13
N PRO A 61 -9.91 13.35 16.17
CA PRO A 61 -10.40 13.34 14.79
C PRO A 61 -10.56 11.89 14.34
N PRO A 62 -11.68 11.57 13.66
CA PRO A 62 -11.96 10.21 13.24
C PRO A 62 -10.76 9.63 12.49
N ALA A 63 -10.49 8.34 12.71
CA ALA A 63 -9.40 7.59 12.09
C ALA A 63 -9.25 8.00 10.61
N ASP A 64 -8.01 8.37 10.27
CA ASP A 64 -7.61 9.24 9.16
C ASP A 64 -8.48 9.12 7.90
N GLU A 65 -9.27 10.16 7.61
CA GLU A 65 -9.86 10.32 6.29
C GLU A 65 -8.73 10.28 5.24
N PRO A 66 -8.88 9.49 4.16
CA PRO A 66 -7.88 9.44 3.10
C PRO A 66 -7.63 10.85 2.55
N ARG A 67 -6.35 11.20 2.48
CA ARG A 67 -5.92 12.49 1.95
C ARG A 67 -6.10 12.53 0.45
N LEU A 68 -6.79 13.55 -0.04
CA LEU A 68 -6.86 13.90 -1.44
C LEU A 68 -5.57 14.60 -1.88
N VAL A 69 -4.96 14.11 -2.95
CA VAL A 69 -3.77 14.71 -3.58
C VAL A 69 -3.96 14.82 -5.09
N ALA A 70 -3.30 15.79 -5.70
CA ALA A 70 -3.25 15.91 -7.15
C ALA A 70 -2.31 14.86 -7.76
N ILE A 71 -2.69 14.32 -8.92
CA ILE A 71 -1.81 13.54 -9.81
C ILE A 71 -1.68 14.23 -11.17
N ASP A 72 -0.44 14.39 -11.62
CA ASP A 72 -0.14 15.02 -12.91
C ASP A 72 -0.54 14.10 -14.06
N THR A 73 -1.39 14.60 -14.95
CA THR A 73 -1.85 13.86 -16.13
C THR A 73 -0.72 13.69 -17.14
N ASP A 74 -0.60 12.48 -17.68
CA ASP A 74 0.43 12.05 -18.64
C ASP A 74 1.88 12.15 -18.12
N ALA A 75 2.06 12.30 -16.80
CA ALA A 75 3.36 12.18 -16.17
C ALA A 75 3.74 10.70 -16.03
N ALA A 76 4.95 10.35 -16.44
CA ALA A 76 5.49 9.00 -16.35
C ALA A 76 6.58 8.93 -15.28
N LEU A 77 6.55 7.87 -14.47
CA LEU A 77 7.57 7.53 -13.50
C LEU A 77 8.58 6.57 -14.14
N SER A 78 9.78 6.52 -13.56
CA SER A 78 10.82 5.57 -13.96
C SER A 78 11.59 5.15 -12.72
N SER A 79 11.86 3.86 -12.63
CA SER A 79 12.64 3.23 -11.56
C SER A 79 13.41 2.05 -12.16
N GLU A 80 14.57 1.74 -11.58
CA GLU A 80 15.36 0.58 -11.98
C GLU A 80 14.82 -0.67 -11.25
N PRO A 81 14.38 -1.70 -11.97
CA PRO A 81 13.89 -2.93 -11.37
C PRO A 81 14.94 -3.59 -10.46
N GLY A 82 14.53 -4.02 -9.27
CA GLY A 82 15.40 -4.67 -8.29
C GLY A 82 16.24 -3.73 -7.42
N GLU A 83 16.22 -2.40 -7.63
CA GLU A 83 17.07 -1.43 -6.91
C GLU A 83 16.34 -0.57 -5.85
N GLY A 84 15.06 -0.85 -5.58
CA GLY A 84 14.31 -0.13 -4.56
C GLY A 84 12.87 -0.63 -4.42
N VAL A 85 12.32 -0.54 -3.23
CA VAL A 85 10.91 -0.86 -2.96
C VAL A 85 10.04 0.32 -3.37
N GLY A 86 9.03 0.08 -4.21
CA GLY A 86 8.12 1.14 -4.62
C GLY A 86 6.82 0.67 -5.24
N ILE A 87 5.79 1.49 -5.06
CA ILE A 87 4.47 1.43 -5.67
C ILE A 87 4.28 2.75 -6.41
N PHE A 88 4.18 2.69 -7.72
CA PHE A 88 4.21 3.86 -8.59
C PHE A 88 2.83 4.04 -9.22
N VAL A 89 2.29 5.25 -9.14
CA VAL A 89 0.95 5.59 -9.64
C VAL A 89 1.06 6.61 -10.76
N GLU A 90 0.48 6.28 -11.91
CA GLU A 90 0.45 7.13 -13.10
C GLU A 90 -0.99 7.25 -13.59
N TYR A 91 -1.35 8.45 -14.07
CA TYR A 91 -2.60 8.70 -14.76
C TYR A 91 -2.31 9.24 -16.17
N ALA A 92 -2.96 8.67 -17.17
CA ALA A 92 -2.95 9.15 -18.54
C ALA A 92 -4.33 9.71 -18.91
N ALA A 93 -4.32 10.78 -19.71
CA ALA A 93 -5.54 11.43 -20.18
C ALA A 93 -6.51 10.42 -20.83
N GLY A 94 -7.80 10.58 -20.58
CA GLY A 94 -8.81 9.62 -21.02
C GLY A 94 -9.11 8.50 -20.02
N GLY A 95 -8.74 8.66 -18.74
CA GLY A 95 -9.15 7.78 -17.65
C GLY A 95 -8.27 6.55 -17.42
N THR A 96 -7.09 6.46 -18.03
CA THR A 96 -6.23 5.26 -17.89
C THR A 96 -5.27 5.42 -16.72
N TRP A 97 -5.30 4.46 -15.80
CA TRP A 97 -4.41 4.40 -14.65
C TRP A 97 -3.40 3.28 -14.82
N ARG A 98 -2.17 3.51 -14.39
CA ARG A 98 -1.16 2.45 -14.24
C ARG A 98 -0.62 2.47 -12.82
N ILE A 99 -0.71 1.32 -12.16
CA ILE A 99 -0.08 1.07 -10.87
C ILE A 99 0.94 -0.04 -11.06
N TRP A 100 2.19 0.24 -10.73
CA TRP A 100 3.29 -0.71 -10.93
C TRP A 100 4.25 -0.73 -9.75
N THR A 101 5.02 -1.79 -9.64
CA THR A 101 5.82 -2.07 -8.44
C THR A 101 7.27 -2.40 -8.78
N THR A 102 8.15 -2.12 -7.81
CA THR A 102 9.55 -2.60 -7.80
C THR A 102 9.90 -3.10 -6.40
N CYS A 103 10.90 -3.97 -6.31
CA CYS A 103 11.49 -4.39 -5.05
C CYS A 103 13.01 -4.12 -5.04
N ASP A 104 13.65 -4.15 -3.86
CA ASP A 104 15.10 -3.97 -3.71
C ASP A 104 15.89 -5.30 -3.80
N THR A 105 15.34 -6.30 -4.50
CA THR A 105 15.81 -7.70 -4.51
C THR A 105 17.26 -7.85 -4.95
N ASN A 106 17.80 -6.96 -5.79
CA ASN A 106 19.22 -7.01 -6.16
C ASN A 106 20.14 -6.77 -4.95
N SER A 107 19.68 -6.01 -3.96
CA SER A 107 20.37 -5.76 -2.69
C SER A 107 19.95 -6.77 -1.62
N SER A 108 18.64 -6.87 -1.33
CA SER A 108 18.11 -7.65 -0.19
C SER A 108 18.11 -9.16 -0.42
N LYS A 109 18.06 -9.61 -1.69
CA LYS A 109 17.82 -11.01 -2.09
C LYS A 109 16.46 -11.55 -1.64
N VAL A 110 15.50 -10.66 -1.38
CA VAL A 110 14.14 -10.96 -0.95
C VAL A 110 13.17 -10.34 -1.96
N VAL A 111 12.06 -11.04 -2.23
CA VAL A 111 10.95 -10.52 -3.05
C VAL A 111 9.97 -9.77 -2.17
N CYS A 112 9.29 -8.78 -2.73
CA CYS A 112 8.30 -7.97 -2.02
C CYS A 112 6.91 -8.52 -2.34
N SER A 113 6.07 -8.76 -1.32
CA SER A 113 4.69 -9.18 -1.52
C SER A 113 3.76 -7.98 -1.44
N PHE A 114 3.22 -7.55 -2.58
CA PHE A 114 2.30 -6.42 -2.68
C PHE A 114 0.85 -6.88 -2.82
N ASP A 115 -0.04 -6.21 -2.07
CA ASP A 115 -1.48 -6.27 -2.27
C ASP A 115 -2.01 -4.85 -2.43
N LEU A 116 -2.49 -4.50 -3.62
CA LEU A 116 -2.94 -3.15 -3.96
C LEU A 116 -4.42 -3.18 -4.35
N TYR A 117 -5.21 -2.27 -3.79
CA TYR A 117 -6.61 -2.08 -4.11
C TYR A 117 -6.80 -0.65 -4.62
N ALA A 118 -7.22 -0.52 -5.88
CA ALA A 118 -7.59 0.75 -6.47
C ALA A 118 -9.10 0.79 -6.63
N SER A 119 -9.76 1.80 -6.07
CA SER A 119 -11.21 1.92 -6.08
C SER A 119 -11.68 3.29 -6.55
N VAL A 120 -12.86 3.32 -7.15
CA VAL A 120 -13.57 4.55 -7.52
C VAL A 120 -14.87 4.65 -6.75
N ASP A 121 -15.42 5.86 -6.69
CA ASP A 121 -16.73 6.09 -6.11
C ASP A 121 -17.86 5.50 -6.99
N THR A 122 -19.05 5.33 -6.42
CA THR A 122 -20.19 4.72 -7.13
C THR A 122 -20.75 5.54 -8.29
N SER A 123 -20.30 6.79 -8.47
CA SER A 123 -20.68 7.62 -9.62
C SER A 123 -19.75 7.45 -10.84
N SER A 124 -18.63 6.74 -10.65
CA SER A 124 -17.64 6.44 -11.66
C SER A 124 -17.64 4.94 -12.00
N GLU A 125 -17.15 4.60 -13.19
CA GLU A 125 -16.94 3.22 -13.62
C GLU A 125 -15.45 2.87 -13.53
N LEU A 126 -15.14 1.59 -13.30
CA LEU A 126 -13.79 1.01 -13.41
C LEU A 126 -13.88 -0.27 -14.24
N PHE A 127 -13.05 -0.38 -15.28
CA PHE A 127 -13.09 -1.48 -16.24
C PHE A 127 -11.73 -1.70 -16.93
N ASP A 128 -11.67 -2.64 -17.88
CA ASP A 128 -10.47 -2.96 -18.67
C ASP A 128 -9.19 -3.20 -17.85
N ILE A 129 -9.33 -3.97 -16.77
CA ILE A 129 -8.19 -4.34 -15.92
C ILE A 129 -7.27 -5.32 -16.66
N VAL A 130 -6.00 -4.96 -16.78
CA VAL A 130 -4.96 -5.74 -17.47
C VAL A 130 -3.68 -5.78 -16.64
N GLY A 131 -3.13 -6.97 -16.45
CA GLY A 131 -1.83 -7.18 -15.80
C GLY A 131 -0.69 -7.17 -16.82
N THR A 132 0.45 -6.62 -16.43
CA THR A 132 1.70 -6.64 -17.21
C THR A 132 2.81 -7.25 -16.38
N ASP A 133 3.61 -8.11 -17.01
CA ASP A 133 4.76 -8.81 -16.44
C ASP A 133 4.46 -9.73 -15.24
N LEU A 134 3.17 -10.00 -14.95
CA LEU A 134 2.75 -10.91 -13.89
C LEU A 134 3.24 -12.36 -14.10
N GLU A 135 3.96 -12.92 -13.12
CA GLU A 135 4.26 -14.34 -13.05
C GLU A 135 3.08 -15.18 -12.52
N LYS A 136 3.36 -16.45 -12.22
CA LYS A 136 2.34 -17.46 -11.88
C LYS A 136 1.68 -17.21 -10.52
N SER A 137 2.39 -16.59 -9.59
CA SER A 137 1.89 -16.22 -8.26
C SER A 137 0.98 -14.99 -8.32
N ASP A 138 1.19 -14.15 -9.31
CA ASP A 138 0.67 -12.80 -9.39
C ASP A 138 -0.70 -12.79 -10.06
N ALA A 139 -1.50 -11.79 -9.73
CA ALA A 139 -2.85 -11.73 -10.23
C ALA A 139 -3.37 -10.30 -10.27
N THR A 140 -4.12 -10.00 -11.33
CA THR A 140 -5.04 -8.87 -11.32
C THR A 140 -6.48 -9.33 -11.57
N ARG A 141 -7.43 -8.64 -10.95
CA ARG A 141 -8.87 -8.92 -11.09
C ARG A 141 -9.70 -7.73 -10.61
N LEU A 142 -10.98 -7.74 -11.00
CA LEU A 142 -12.01 -6.97 -10.33
C LEU A 142 -12.34 -7.66 -8.99
N ALA A 143 -12.11 -6.99 -7.88
CA ALA A 143 -12.37 -7.54 -6.54
C ALA A 143 -13.82 -7.35 -6.11
N ASP A 144 -14.40 -6.22 -6.47
CA ASP A 144 -15.81 -5.88 -6.38
C ASP A 144 -16.12 -4.82 -7.44
N ASP A 145 -17.38 -4.46 -7.61
CA ASP A 145 -17.78 -3.38 -8.53
C ASP A 145 -17.06 -2.07 -8.16
N GLY A 146 -16.32 -1.51 -9.11
CA GLY A 146 -15.50 -0.31 -8.86
C GLY A 146 -14.17 -0.55 -8.13
N ILE A 147 -13.74 -1.80 -7.89
CA ILE A 147 -12.49 -2.11 -7.16
C ILE A 147 -11.58 -3.03 -7.98
N ALA A 148 -10.47 -2.48 -8.49
CA ALA A 148 -9.37 -3.24 -9.08
C ALA A 148 -8.41 -3.74 -7.99
N TYR A 149 -7.91 -4.96 -8.16
CA TYR A 149 -6.92 -5.56 -7.26
C TYR A 149 -5.71 -6.07 -8.03
N LEU A 150 -4.53 -5.83 -7.47
CA LEU A 150 -3.25 -6.41 -7.88
C LEU A 150 -2.62 -7.14 -6.68
N HIS A 151 -2.28 -8.40 -6.89
CA HIS A 151 -1.32 -9.15 -6.09
C HIS A 151 -0.04 -9.32 -6.91
N ALA A 152 1.11 -9.01 -6.34
CA ALA A 152 2.41 -9.15 -7.00
C ALA A 152 3.53 -9.55 -6.02
N GLU A 153 4.30 -10.57 -6.38
CA GLU A 153 5.52 -11.04 -5.73
C GLU A 153 6.74 -10.51 -6.48
N THR A 154 6.93 -9.19 -6.42
CA THR A 154 7.88 -8.47 -7.27
C THR A 154 9.33 -8.67 -6.85
N GLY A 155 10.19 -8.98 -7.82
CA GLY A 155 11.61 -9.25 -7.62
C GLY A 155 12.53 -8.22 -8.27
N SER A 156 13.32 -8.69 -9.23
CA SER A 156 14.30 -7.90 -10.00
C SER A 156 13.71 -7.32 -11.30
N ASP A 157 12.40 -7.38 -11.44
CA ASP A 157 11.54 -6.94 -12.55
C ASP A 157 10.49 -5.95 -12.03
N ILE A 158 9.45 -5.71 -12.82
CA ILE A 158 8.28 -4.92 -12.44
C ILE A 158 7.04 -5.80 -12.56
N ASP A 159 6.06 -5.55 -11.72
CA ASP A 159 4.69 -6.03 -11.90
C ASP A 159 3.77 -4.83 -12.00
N ALA A 160 2.80 -4.88 -12.90
CA ALA A 160 1.87 -3.78 -13.09
C ALA A 160 0.43 -4.21 -13.33
N MET A 161 -0.47 -3.32 -12.94
CA MET A 161 -1.87 -3.33 -13.31
C MET A 161 -2.21 -2.01 -14.00
N THR A 162 -2.88 -2.11 -15.14
CA THR A 162 -3.53 -0.99 -15.82
C THR A 162 -5.04 -1.20 -15.75
N PHE A 163 -5.79 -0.13 -15.60
CA PHE A 163 -7.25 -0.14 -15.67
C PHE A 163 -7.75 1.21 -16.18
N THR A 164 -9.00 1.24 -16.62
CA THR A 164 -9.66 2.45 -17.10
C THR A 164 -10.77 2.85 -16.14
N THR A 165 -10.91 4.14 -15.86
CA THR A 165 -12.02 4.71 -15.11
C THR A 165 -12.84 5.67 -15.96
N THR A 166 -13.96 6.15 -15.43
CA THR A 166 -14.53 7.42 -15.91
C THR A 166 -13.44 8.50 -15.91
N GLU A 167 -13.37 9.30 -16.97
CA GLU A 167 -12.36 10.34 -17.17
C GLU A 167 -12.41 11.35 -16.01
N GLY A 168 -11.26 11.62 -15.37
CA GLY A 168 -11.17 12.51 -14.21
C GLY A 168 -11.72 11.93 -12.89
N ALA A 169 -12.10 10.65 -12.84
CA ALA A 169 -12.52 10.01 -11.59
C ALA A 169 -11.39 10.06 -10.54
N ILE A 170 -11.76 10.26 -9.28
CA ILE A 170 -10.84 10.10 -8.16
C ILE A 170 -10.60 8.61 -7.94
N VAL A 171 -9.33 8.21 -7.90
CA VAL A 171 -8.94 6.83 -7.53
C VAL A 171 -8.38 6.82 -6.12
N ARG A 172 -9.01 6.00 -5.28
CA ARG A 172 -8.50 5.65 -3.95
C ARG A 172 -7.57 4.45 -4.05
N LEU A 173 -6.35 4.58 -3.54
CA LEU A 173 -5.39 3.50 -3.42
C LEU A 173 -5.23 3.08 -1.95
N GLU A 174 -5.46 1.80 -1.68
CA GLU A 174 -4.99 1.11 -0.48
C GLU A 174 -3.82 0.20 -0.85
N ALA A 175 -2.70 0.34 -0.12
CA ALA A 175 -1.44 -0.30 -0.46
C ALA A 175 -0.88 -1.11 0.70
N TYR A 176 -0.62 -2.40 0.47
CA TYR A 176 0.00 -3.28 1.47
C TYR A 176 1.29 -3.86 0.93
N LEU A 177 2.31 -3.93 1.79
CA LEU A 177 3.56 -4.65 1.58
C LEU A 177 3.74 -5.65 2.72
N ASP A 178 3.90 -6.92 2.39
CA ASP A 178 3.98 -8.04 3.33
C ASP A 178 2.81 -8.07 4.34
N GLY A 179 1.62 -7.67 3.88
CA GLY A 179 0.40 -7.59 4.68
C GLY A 179 0.31 -6.37 5.62
N VAL A 180 1.24 -5.42 5.52
CA VAL A 180 1.27 -4.19 6.33
C VAL A 180 1.02 -2.98 5.44
N GLN A 181 0.22 -2.02 5.94
CA GLN A 181 0.04 -0.74 5.26
C GLN A 181 1.34 0.05 5.27
N GLU A 182 1.89 0.32 4.09
CA GLU A 182 3.19 0.98 3.94
C GLU A 182 3.11 2.17 2.97
N PRO A 183 2.38 3.25 3.33
CA PRO A 183 2.19 4.41 2.45
C PRO A 183 3.50 5.08 2.03
N ARG A 184 4.57 4.92 2.83
CA ARG A 184 5.90 5.48 2.54
C ARG A 184 6.54 4.99 1.23
N TYR A 185 6.06 3.89 0.66
CA TYR A 185 6.56 3.36 -0.61
C TYR A 185 5.68 3.75 -1.82
N VAL A 186 4.73 4.67 -1.66
CA VAL A 186 3.90 5.17 -2.77
C VAL A 186 4.56 6.39 -3.42
N TYR A 187 4.68 6.38 -4.74
CA TYR A 187 5.33 7.41 -5.55
C TYR A 187 4.41 7.88 -6.68
N TRP A 188 4.32 9.20 -6.89
CA TRP A 188 3.56 9.81 -7.98
C TRP A 188 4.09 11.19 -8.33
N PHE A 189 3.80 11.67 -9.54
CA PHE A 189 3.94 13.09 -9.87
C PHE A 189 2.65 13.83 -9.55
N GLY A 190 2.75 14.98 -8.89
CA GLY A 190 1.62 15.85 -8.59
C GLY A 190 2.09 17.28 -8.35
N ASP A 191 1.37 18.26 -8.90
CA ASP A 191 1.75 19.68 -8.87
C ASP A 191 3.15 19.95 -9.48
N GLY A 192 3.55 19.14 -10.46
CA GLY A 192 4.83 19.24 -11.18
C GLY A 192 6.05 18.73 -10.38
N VAL A 193 5.85 18.05 -9.25
CA VAL A 193 6.92 17.48 -8.43
C VAL A 193 6.71 15.99 -8.17
N LEU A 194 7.81 15.25 -7.99
CA LEU A 194 7.76 13.87 -7.53
C LEU A 194 7.46 13.86 -6.03
N HIS A 195 6.42 13.15 -5.65
CA HIS A 195 6.10 12.85 -4.25
C HIS A 195 6.62 11.47 -3.90
N GLU A 196 7.22 11.37 -2.72
CA GLU A 196 7.79 10.15 -2.17
C GLU A 196 7.14 9.88 -0.80
N GLY A 197 6.28 8.88 -0.75
CA GLY A 197 5.51 8.51 0.44
C GLY A 197 4.17 9.23 0.54
N ALA A 198 3.10 8.45 0.53
CA ALA A 198 1.74 8.92 0.77
C ALA A 198 1.56 9.41 2.22
N PRO A 199 0.79 10.49 2.45
CA PRO A 199 0.52 11.00 3.79
C PRO A 199 -0.46 10.14 4.59
N THR A 200 -1.25 9.30 3.91
CA THR A 200 -2.24 8.38 4.50
C THR A 200 -2.30 7.07 3.70
N ASN A 201 -2.91 6.04 4.29
CA ASN A 201 -3.32 4.82 3.60
C ASN A 201 -4.73 4.45 4.11
N PRO A 202 -5.78 4.56 3.29
CA PRO A 202 -5.79 4.92 1.86
C PRO A 202 -5.33 6.35 1.53
N ILE A 203 -5.02 6.58 0.24
CA ILE A 203 -4.82 7.91 -0.37
C ILE A 203 -5.75 8.07 -1.57
N ASP A 204 -6.26 9.28 -1.80
CA ASP A 204 -7.13 9.62 -2.93
C ASP A 204 -6.36 10.47 -3.96
N PHE A 205 -6.35 10.04 -5.22
CA PHE A 205 -5.72 10.76 -6.33
C PHE A 205 -6.75 11.46 -7.21
N GLU A 206 -6.63 12.77 -7.37
CA GLU A 206 -7.41 13.59 -8.28
C GLU A 206 -6.56 13.98 -9.51
N PRO A 207 -6.93 13.53 -10.73
CA PRO A 207 -6.24 13.95 -11.94
C PRO A 207 -6.29 15.47 -12.16
N THR A 208 -5.13 16.07 -12.44
CA THR A 208 -5.02 17.52 -12.74
C THR A 208 -5.70 17.91 -14.06
N SER A 209 -5.79 16.97 -15.00
CA SER A 209 -6.62 17.05 -16.21
C SER A 209 -7.30 15.70 -16.46
N PRO A 210 -8.59 15.67 -16.80
CA PRO A 210 -9.24 14.49 -17.36
C PRO A 210 -8.46 13.91 -18.56
#